data_AF-A0A2U1NPF9-F1
#
_entry.id   AF-A0A2U1NPF9-F1
#
_cell.length_a   1.000
_cell.length_b   1.000
_cell.length_c   1.000
_cell.angle_alpha   90.00
_cell.angle_beta   90.00
_cell.angle_gamma   90.00
#
_symmetry.space_group_name_H-M   'P 1'
#
loop_
_entity.id
_entity.type
_entity.pdbx_description
1 polymer ?
#
loop_
_entity_poly.entity_id
_entity_poly.type
_entity_poly.pdbx_seq_one_letter_code
_entity_poly.pdbx_strand_id
1 'polypeptide(L)'
;MSMIYAVGHVSAHFNPAVTNTLSLLGLLPYKEVVPYIIVQLLGSILASGTLSLIMDVTPEAFFGTTPVGSAVLSFVVEIIITFILMFVISDKKAWRDCSWNDHHVKCLCWRAISGASMNPARSIGPALVKSNYKGIWAYIFGPLIGAISGGFAYNLLKPIDSEKFSDFKPNIKLFSD
;
A
#
# COMPACT_ATOMS: atom_id res chain seq x y z
N MET A 1 3.16 -0.50 12.22
CA MET A 1 4.04 0.66 12.48
C MET A 1 5.40 0.28 13.01
N SER A 2 5.54 -0.67 13.94
CA SER A 2 6.85 -1.10 14.47
C SER A 2 7.88 -1.43 13.37
N MET A 3 7.47 -2.14 12.31
CA MET A 3 8.39 -2.47 11.20
C MET A 3 8.78 -1.27 10.33
N ILE A 4 7.87 -0.31 10.12
CA ILE A 4 8.16 0.93 9.39
C ILE A 4 9.20 1.75 10.17
N TYR A 5 9.07 1.82 11.49
CA TYR A 5 10.08 2.48 12.33
C TYR A 5 11.41 1.75 12.35
N ALA A 6 11.39 0.42 12.49
CA ALA A 6 12.60 -0.37 12.62
C ALA A 6 13.44 -0.40 11.33
N VAL A 7 12.80 -0.53 10.17
CA VAL A 7 13.51 -0.76 8.89
C VAL A 7 13.07 0.16 7.75
N GLY A 8 12.27 1.19 8.02
CA GLY A 8 11.81 2.16 7.02
C GLY A 8 12.92 2.93 6.32
N HIS A 9 14.04 3.14 7.01
CA HIS A 9 15.24 3.75 6.46
C HIS A 9 16.02 2.82 5.50
N VAL A 10 15.76 1.50 5.54
CA VAL A 10 16.36 0.51 4.64
C VAL A 10 15.39 0.19 3.49
N SER A 11 14.24 -0.39 3.83
CA SER A 11 13.21 -0.81 2.88
C SER A 11 11.96 -1.21 3.66
N ALA A 12 10.82 -0.54 3.42
CA ALA A 12 9.58 -0.84 4.14
C ALA A 12 8.32 -0.79 3.27
N HIS A 13 8.36 -1.47 2.12
CA HIS A 13 7.17 -1.57 1.27
C HIS A 13 6.13 -2.52 1.88
N PHE A 14 6.57 -3.71 2.33
CA PHE A 14 5.75 -4.78 2.95
C PHE A 14 4.46 -5.17 2.20
N ASN A 15 4.28 -4.67 0.98
CA ASN A 15 3.04 -4.70 0.24
C ASN A 15 3.36 -4.75 -1.26
N PRO A 16 2.97 -5.82 -1.98
CA PRO A 16 3.16 -5.92 -3.42
C PRO A 16 2.53 -4.77 -4.21
N ALA A 17 1.38 -4.25 -3.76
CA ALA A 17 0.71 -3.14 -4.42
C ALA A 17 1.54 -1.84 -4.32
N VAL A 18 2.06 -1.54 -3.13
CA VAL A 18 2.95 -0.38 -2.91
C VAL A 18 4.23 -0.53 -3.73
N THR A 19 4.84 -1.73 -3.73
CA THR A 19 6.08 -2.00 -4.48
C THR A 19 5.91 -1.75 -5.97
N ASN A 20 4.82 -2.23 -6.57
CA ASN A 20 4.52 -1.99 -7.98
C ASN A 20 4.33 -0.49 -8.26
N THR A 21 3.55 0.21 -7.44
CA THR A 21 3.32 1.64 -7.63
C THR A 21 4.60 2.44 -7.52
N LEU A 22 5.47 2.16 -6.54
CA LEU A 22 6.76 2.84 -6.41
C LEU A 22 7.63 2.65 -7.65
N SER A 23 7.62 1.46 -8.24
CA SER A 23 8.36 1.23 -9.49
C SER A 23 7.76 1.99 -10.68
N LEU A 24 6.44 2.01 -10.80
CA LEU A 24 5.74 2.75 -11.86
C LEU A 24 5.91 4.28 -11.75
N LEU A 25 6.10 4.79 -10.53
CA LEU A 25 6.44 6.20 -10.27
C LEU A 25 7.94 6.50 -10.45
N GLY A 26 8.76 5.51 -10.87
CA GLY A 26 10.20 5.67 -11.06
C GLY A 26 11.01 5.75 -9.75
N LEU A 27 10.42 5.37 -8.61
CA LEU A 27 11.06 5.41 -7.29
C LEU A 27 11.76 4.10 -6.92
N LEU A 28 11.49 3.01 -7.65
CA LEU A 28 12.13 1.71 -7.47
C LEU A 28 12.51 1.11 -8.84
N PRO A 29 13.76 0.66 -9.06
CA PRO A 29 14.13 -0.02 -10.29
C PRO A 29 13.24 -1.23 -10.55
N TYR A 30 12.71 -1.36 -11.77
CA TYR A 30 11.77 -2.42 -12.13
C TYR A 30 12.32 -3.84 -11.86
N LYS A 31 13.63 -4.03 -11.98
CA LYS A 31 14.32 -5.30 -11.70
C LYS A 31 14.20 -5.74 -10.24
N GLU A 32 13.97 -4.82 -9.31
CA GLU A 32 13.84 -5.11 -7.89
C GLU A 32 12.41 -5.48 -7.48
N VAL A 33 11.40 -5.18 -8.32
CA VAL A 33 9.99 -5.42 -7.99
C VAL A 33 9.73 -6.90 -7.67
N VAL A 34 10.20 -7.80 -8.52
CA VAL A 34 9.99 -9.25 -8.35
C VAL A 34 10.67 -9.77 -7.09
N PRO A 35 11.97 -9.52 -6.83
CA PRO A 35 12.61 -9.87 -5.56
C PRO A 35 11.85 -9.37 -4.32
N TYR A 36 11.39 -8.10 -4.34
CA TYR A 36 10.61 -7.55 -3.22
C TYR A 36 9.31 -8.32 -2.99
N ILE A 37 8.55 -8.59 -4.05
CA ILE A 37 7.28 -9.31 -3.96
C ILE A 37 7.50 -10.73 -3.42
N ILE A 38 8.55 -11.43 -3.87
CA ILE A 38 8.89 -12.76 -3.39
C ILE A 38 9.16 -12.73 -1.88
N VAL A 39 10.02 -11.83 -1.40
CA VAL A 39 10.35 -11.74 0.03
C VAL A 39 9.12 -11.33 0.86
N GLN A 40 8.26 -10.45 0.35
CA GLN A 40 7.01 -10.07 1.00
C GLN A 40 6.05 -11.25 1.15
N LEU A 41 5.89 -12.05 0.11
CA LEU A 41 5.05 -13.25 0.13
C LEU A 41 5.62 -14.31 1.07
N LEU A 42 6.93 -14.58 0.99
CA LEU A 42 7.61 -15.50 1.90
C LEU A 42 7.46 -15.08 3.36
N GLY A 43 7.70 -13.80 3.66
CA GLY A 43 7.50 -13.25 5.00
C GLY A 43 6.06 -13.41 5.49
N SER A 44 5.07 -13.19 4.61
CA SER A 44 3.66 -13.37 4.98
C SER A 44 3.30 -14.84 5.23
N ILE A 45 3.81 -15.77 4.43
CA ILE A 45 3.60 -17.21 4.61
C ILE A 45 4.23 -17.68 5.92
N LEU A 46 5.50 -17.30 6.17
CA LEU A 46 6.21 -17.68 7.39
C LEU A 46 5.53 -17.10 8.65
N ALA A 47 5.08 -15.84 8.61
CA ALA A 47 4.32 -15.25 9.70
C ALA A 47 2.97 -15.97 9.94
N SER A 48 2.28 -16.33 8.86
CA SER A 48 1.00 -17.06 8.92
C SER A 48 1.16 -18.48 9.45
N GLY A 49 2.24 -19.16 9.06
CA GLY A 49 2.61 -20.48 9.59
C GLY A 49 2.98 -20.42 11.06
N THR A 50 3.82 -19.44 11.43
CA THR A 50 4.19 -19.20 12.83
C THR A 50 2.97 -18.94 13.71
N LEU A 51 2.01 -18.12 13.24
CA LEU A 51 0.76 -17.87 13.95
C LEU A 51 -0.04 -19.17 14.15
N SER A 52 -0.14 -20.01 13.12
CA SER A 52 -0.83 -21.31 13.20
C SER A 52 -0.17 -22.30 14.16
N LEU A 53 1.14 -22.18 14.40
CA LEU A 53 1.89 -23.05 15.30
C LEU A 53 1.83 -22.57 16.76
N ILE A 54 1.80 -21.25 16.98
CA ILE A 54 1.84 -20.67 18.33
C ILE A 54 0.44 -20.56 18.93
N MET A 55 -0.54 -20.19 18.12
CA MET A 55 -1.92 -20.03 18.57
C MET A 55 -2.64 -21.36 18.42
N ASP A 56 -3.47 -21.72 19.38
CA ASP A 56 -4.37 -22.88 19.29
C ASP A 56 -5.53 -22.57 18.34
N VAL A 57 -5.19 -22.38 17.05
CA VAL A 57 -6.13 -22.00 16.01
C VAL A 57 -6.90 -23.24 15.61
N THR A 58 -8.21 -23.24 15.83
CA THR A 58 -9.04 -24.34 15.34
C THR A 58 -8.87 -24.52 13.82
N PRO A 59 -9.01 -25.74 13.29
CA PRO A 59 -8.91 -25.98 11.86
C PRO A 59 -9.80 -25.04 11.02
N GLU A 60 -10.94 -24.64 11.56
CA GLU A 60 -11.96 -23.79 10.93
C GLU A 60 -11.68 -22.28 11.07
N ALA A 61 -10.87 -21.86 12.04
CA ALA A 61 -10.60 -20.45 12.28
C ALA A 61 -9.66 -19.88 11.19
N PHE A 62 -10.10 -18.83 10.50
CA PHE A 62 -9.33 -18.16 9.46
C PHE A 62 -8.86 -16.78 9.93
N PHE A 63 -7.55 -16.55 9.92
CA PHE A 63 -6.90 -15.30 10.33
C PHE A 63 -6.49 -14.40 9.15
N GLY A 64 -6.82 -14.81 7.92
CA GLY A 64 -6.67 -13.99 6.73
C GLY A 64 -7.85 -13.04 6.51
N THR A 65 -7.96 -12.52 5.29
CA THR A 65 -9.05 -11.62 4.89
C THR A 65 -9.97 -12.35 3.91
N THR A 66 -11.26 -12.43 4.22
CA THR A 66 -12.31 -12.90 3.29
C THR A 66 -13.40 -11.84 3.15
N PRO A 67 -14.14 -11.83 2.02
CA PRO A 67 -15.27 -10.94 1.85
C PRO A 67 -16.31 -11.22 2.93
N VAL A 68 -16.77 -10.17 3.63
CA VAL A 68 -17.88 -10.30 4.59
C VAL A 68 -19.20 -10.47 3.84
N GLY A 69 -19.35 -9.75 2.72
CA GLY A 69 -20.47 -9.85 1.80
C GLY A 69 -20.04 -10.19 0.37
N SER A 70 -20.53 -9.41 -0.60
CA SER A 70 -20.18 -9.59 -2.01
C SER A 70 -18.68 -9.39 -2.25
N ALA A 71 -18.07 -10.31 -3.01
CA ALA A 71 -16.68 -10.19 -3.44
C ALA A 71 -16.44 -8.95 -4.32
N VAL A 72 -17.45 -8.55 -5.11
CA VAL A 72 -17.40 -7.34 -5.93
C VAL A 72 -17.43 -6.09 -5.05
N LEU A 73 -18.28 -6.07 -4.02
CA LEU A 73 -18.29 -4.96 -3.05
C LEU A 73 -16.94 -4.86 -2.32
N SER A 74 -16.39 -6.01 -1.91
CA SER A 74 -15.07 -6.06 -1.28
C SER A 74 -13.99 -5.55 -2.22
N PHE A 75 -14.02 -5.93 -3.51
CA PHE A 75 -13.11 -5.42 -4.53
C PHE A 75 -13.16 -3.89 -4.68
N VAL A 76 -14.36 -3.31 -4.77
CA VAL A 76 -14.54 -1.85 -4.85
C VAL A 76 -14.01 -1.16 -3.60
N VAL A 77 -14.33 -1.68 -2.42
CA VAL A 77 -13.80 -1.14 -1.16
C VAL A 77 -12.28 -1.23 -1.13
N GLU A 78 -11.69 -2.37 -1.49
CA GLU A 78 -10.23 -2.57 -1.54
C GLU A 78 -9.53 -1.56 -2.47
N ILE A 79 -10.13 -1.21 -3.61
CA ILE A 79 -9.62 -0.13 -4.48
C ILE A 79 -9.58 1.20 -3.73
N ILE A 80 -10.71 1.61 -3.13
CA ILE A 80 -10.85 2.92 -2.47
C ILE A 80 -9.88 3.04 -1.29
N ILE A 81 -9.82 2.02 -0.44
CA ILE A 81 -9.00 2.09 0.77
C ILE A 81 -7.51 2.03 0.46
N THR A 82 -7.13 1.29 -0.59
CA THR A 82 -5.73 1.23 -1.02
C THR A 82 -5.32 2.49 -1.79
N PHE A 83 -6.25 3.12 -2.51
CA PHE A 83 -6.06 4.45 -3.07
C PHE A 83 -5.71 5.45 -1.98
N ILE A 84 -6.51 5.53 -0.91
CA ILE A 84 -6.28 6.44 0.21
C ILE A 84 -4.94 6.11 0.88
N LEU A 85 -4.66 4.84 1.13
CA LEU A 85 -3.37 4.40 1.68
C LEU A 85 -2.22 4.90 0.82
N MET A 86 -2.21 4.61 -0.48
CA MET A 86 -1.10 5.00 -1.36
C MET A 86 -0.97 6.52 -1.49
N PHE A 87 -2.10 7.23 -1.58
CA PHE A 87 -2.13 8.69 -1.67
C PHE A 87 -1.46 9.32 -0.44
N VAL A 88 -1.82 8.86 0.76
CA VAL A 88 -1.24 9.37 2.03
C VAL A 88 0.24 9.03 2.14
N ILE A 89 0.64 7.78 1.87
CA ILE A 89 2.05 7.37 2.00
C ILE A 89 2.94 7.93 0.88
N SER A 90 2.38 8.58 -0.14
CA SER A 90 3.17 9.26 -1.17
C SER A 90 3.67 10.63 -0.69
N ASP A 91 3.10 11.19 0.38
CA ASP A 91 3.50 12.48 0.94
C ASP A 91 4.69 12.37 1.90
N LYS A 92 5.87 12.77 1.42
CA LYS A 92 7.14 12.78 2.19
C LYS A 92 7.08 13.62 3.47
N LYS A 93 6.26 14.68 3.51
CA LYS A 93 6.11 15.53 4.71
C LYS A 93 5.28 14.83 5.77
N ALA A 94 4.21 14.13 5.36
CA ALA A 94 3.45 13.28 6.25
C ALA A 94 4.33 12.25 6.98
N TRP A 95 5.35 11.68 6.31
CA TRP A 95 6.29 10.76 6.97
C TRP A 95 7.19 11.40 8.03
N ARG A 96 7.63 12.67 7.84
CA ARG A 96 8.57 13.35 8.76
C ARG A 96 7.87 13.99 9.95
N ASP A 97 6.67 14.51 9.76
CA ASP A 97 5.96 15.30 10.76
C ASP A 97 4.87 14.52 11.51
N CYS A 98 4.64 13.25 11.17
CA CYS A 98 3.74 12.39 11.94
C CYS A 98 4.32 12.13 13.33
N SER A 99 3.82 12.84 14.34
CA SER A 99 3.64 12.26 15.68
C SER A 99 2.49 11.25 15.54
N TRP A 100 2.78 9.96 15.71
CA TRP A 100 1.88 8.86 15.32
C TRP A 100 0.70 8.64 16.28
N ASN A 101 0.29 9.70 16.98
CA ASN A 101 -0.71 9.63 18.03
C ASN A 101 -2.15 9.89 17.53
N ASP A 102 -2.36 10.43 16.32
CA ASP A 102 -3.71 10.93 15.97
C ASP A 102 -4.32 10.54 14.61
N HIS A 103 -3.56 9.97 13.67
CA HIS A 103 -4.11 9.63 12.35
C HIS A 103 -4.31 8.12 12.19
N HIS A 104 -5.11 7.57 13.09
CA HIS A 104 -5.82 6.34 12.81
C HIS A 104 -6.89 6.70 11.77
N VAL A 105 -6.60 6.53 10.47
CA VAL A 105 -7.69 6.28 9.52
C VAL A 105 -8.41 5.07 10.10
N LYS A 106 -9.55 5.33 10.74
CA LYS A 106 -10.41 4.34 11.38
C LYS A 106 -10.90 3.38 10.31
N CYS A 107 -10.05 2.40 9.97
CA CYS A 107 -10.33 1.26 9.10
C CYS A 107 -11.24 0.22 9.78
N LEU A 108 -11.93 0.59 10.86
CA LEU A 108 -12.87 -0.31 11.52
C LEU A 108 -14.15 -0.49 10.69
N CYS A 109 -14.64 0.58 10.06
CA CYS A 109 -15.83 0.53 9.22
C CYS A 109 -15.60 -0.34 7.97
N TRP A 110 -14.44 -0.22 7.33
CA TRP A 110 -14.16 -0.94 6.09
C TRP A 110 -13.81 -2.41 6.33
N ARG A 111 -13.27 -2.74 7.52
CA ARG A 111 -13.14 -4.13 7.98
C ARG A 111 -14.48 -4.85 7.99
N ALA A 112 -15.57 -4.19 8.36
CA ALA A 112 -16.90 -4.81 8.38
C ALA A 112 -17.45 -5.14 6.98
N ILE A 113 -16.83 -4.63 5.90
CA ILE A 113 -17.29 -4.83 4.53
C ILE A 113 -16.35 -5.77 3.77
N SER A 114 -15.06 -5.41 3.66
CA SER A 114 -14.06 -6.20 2.91
C SER A 114 -13.07 -6.95 3.79
N GLY A 115 -13.05 -6.70 5.11
CA GLY A 115 -11.96 -7.14 5.99
C GLY A 115 -10.70 -6.26 5.90
N ALA A 116 -10.70 -5.24 5.02
CA ALA A 116 -9.66 -4.22 4.81
C ALA A 116 -8.23 -4.80 4.69
N SER A 117 -7.96 -5.49 3.58
CA SER A 117 -6.63 -6.07 3.35
C SER A 117 -5.60 -5.00 2.96
N MET A 118 -5.89 -4.21 1.93
CA MET A 118 -5.01 -3.22 1.29
C MET A 118 -3.69 -3.77 0.74
N ASN A 119 -3.44 -5.07 0.88
CA ASN A 119 -2.12 -5.66 0.69
C ASN A 119 -2.25 -7.11 0.20
N PRO A 120 -1.84 -7.40 -1.06
CA PRO A 120 -1.89 -8.75 -1.60
C PRO A 120 -1.11 -9.78 -0.78
N ALA A 121 0.06 -9.44 -0.23
CA ALA A 121 0.82 -10.37 0.59
C ALA A 121 0.06 -10.73 1.88
N ARG A 122 -0.54 -9.72 2.54
CA ARG A 122 -1.37 -9.89 3.76
C ARG A 122 -2.62 -10.75 3.54
N SER A 123 -3.07 -10.91 2.29
CA SER A 123 -4.15 -11.84 1.93
C SER A 123 -3.64 -13.21 1.50
N ILE A 124 -2.56 -13.28 0.71
CA ILE A 124 -2.05 -14.52 0.12
C ILE A 124 -1.43 -15.45 1.18
N GLY A 125 -0.62 -14.93 2.11
CA GLY A 125 0.06 -15.78 3.10
C GLY A 125 -0.91 -16.64 3.94
N PRO A 126 -1.91 -16.03 4.61
CA PRO A 126 -2.91 -16.78 5.36
C PRO A 126 -3.76 -17.71 4.48
N ALA A 127 -4.08 -17.28 3.24
CA ALA A 127 -4.86 -18.09 2.30
C ALA A 127 -4.15 -19.38 1.90
N LEU A 128 -2.82 -19.33 1.69
CA LEU A 128 -1.99 -20.49 1.42
C LEU A 128 -1.91 -21.43 2.64
N VAL A 129 -1.64 -20.89 3.82
CA VAL A 129 -1.47 -21.69 5.05
C VAL A 129 -2.76 -22.40 5.46
N LYS A 130 -3.92 -21.75 5.32
CA LYS A 130 -5.23 -22.32 5.70
C LYS A 130 -6.04 -22.84 4.51
N SER A 131 -5.44 -22.88 3.31
CA SER A 131 -6.07 -23.34 2.07
C SER A 131 -7.45 -22.72 1.79
N ASN A 132 -7.62 -21.43 2.08
CA ASN A 132 -8.86 -20.69 1.88
C ASN A 132 -8.65 -19.48 0.95
N TYR A 133 -9.18 -19.59 -0.27
CA TYR A 133 -8.99 -18.60 -1.33
C TYR A 133 -10.27 -17.80 -1.66
N LYS A 134 -11.27 -17.82 -0.76
CA LYS A 134 -12.56 -17.19 -1.01
C LYS A 134 -12.40 -15.70 -1.32
N GLY A 135 -12.69 -15.31 -2.56
CA GLY A 135 -12.61 -13.93 -3.02
C GLY A 135 -11.18 -13.37 -3.11
N ILE A 136 -10.15 -14.22 -3.14
CA ILE A 136 -8.73 -13.79 -3.11
C ILE A 136 -8.38 -12.79 -4.22
N TRP A 137 -9.00 -12.95 -5.39
CA TRP A 137 -8.79 -12.08 -6.55
C TRP A 137 -9.07 -10.61 -6.24
N ALA A 138 -10.09 -10.33 -5.41
CA ALA A 138 -10.47 -8.98 -5.02
C ALA A 138 -9.34 -8.28 -4.24
N TYR A 139 -8.63 -9.05 -3.41
CA TYR A 139 -7.52 -8.57 -2.58
C TYR A 139 -6.17 -8.57 -3.29
N ILE A 140 -6.10 -9.09 -4.51
CA ILE A 140 -4.92 -8.97 -5.37
C ILE A 140 -5.11 -7.75 -6.28
N PHE A 141 -6.17 -7.76 -7.09
CA PHE A 141 -6.40 -6.73 -8.10
C PHE A 141 -6.89 -5.41 -7.52
N GLY A 142 -7.74 -5.45 -6.49
CA GLY A 142 -8.27 -4.24 -5.86
C GLY A 142 -7.15 -3.35 -5.31
N PRO A 143 -6.26 -3.89 -4.45
CA PRO A 143 -5.12 -3.14 -3.96
C PRO A 143 -4.15 -2.67 -5.05
N LEU A 144 -3.89 -3.47 -6.08
CA LEU A 144 -3.04 -3.04 -7.20
C LEU A 144 -3.61 -1.80 -7.92
N ILE A 145 -4.89 -1.85 -8.29
CA ILE A 145 -5.57 -0.73 -8.97
C ILE A 145 -5.63 0.49 -8.06
N GLY A 146 -6.03 0.31 -6.79
CA GLY A 146 -6.11 1.37 -5.80
C GLY A 146 -4.76 2.03 -5.55
N ALA A 147 -3.70 1.24 -5.33
CA ALA A 147 -2.37 1.78 -5.10
C ALA A 147 -1.86 2.56 -6.32
N ILE A 148 -1.97 1.99 -7.53
CA ILE A 148 -1.48 2.67 -8.74
C ILE A 148 -2.20 4.01 -8.91
N SER A 149 -3.54 4.00 -8.89
CA SER A 149 -4.33 5.23 -9.04
C SER A 149 -4.05 6.27 -7.95
N GLY A 150 -3.90 5.85 -6.68
CA GLY A 150 -3.58 6.75 -5.56
C GLY A 150 -2.20 7.40 -5.67
N GLY A 151 -1.19 6.61 -6.05
CA GLY A 151 0.17 7.12 -6.25
C GLY A 151 0.26 8.13 -7.41
N PHE A 152 -0.38 7.83 -8.54
CA PHE A 152 -0.46 8.75 -9.67
C PHE A 152 -1.25 10.01 -9.33
N ALA A 153 -2.40 9.88 -8.66
CA ALA A 153 -3.20 11.03 -8.23
C ALA A 153 -2.41 11.97 -7.32
N TYR A 154 -1.64 11.45 -6.36
CA TYR A 154 -0.75 12.28 -5.55
C TYR A 154 0.34 12.94 -6.38
N ASN A 155 0.95 12.20 -7.32
CA ASN A 155 2.02 12.74 -8.16
C ASN A 155 1.55 13.89 -9.07
N LEU A 156 0.27 13.88 -9.48
CA LEU A 156 -0.35 14.98 -10.25
C LEU A 156 -0.57 16.25 -9.41
N LEU A 157 -0.72 16.11 -8.08
CA LEU A 157 -0.98 17.23 -7.16
C LEU A 157 0.29 17.82 -6.55
N LYS A 158 1.44 17.15 -6.70
CA LYS A 158 2.72 17.70 -6.21
C LYS A 158 2.96 19.06 -6.86
N PRO A 159 3.20 20.12 -6.06
CA PRO A 159 3.65 21.39 -6.60
C PRO A 159 4.85 21.16 -7.51
N ILE A 160 4.84 21.73 -8.71
CA ILE A 160 6.02 21.80 -9.56
C ILE A 160 7.10 22.51 -8.74
N ASP A 161 8.30 21.92 -8.63
CA ASP A 161 9.40 22.46 -7.84
C ASP A 161 9.55 23.97 -8.09
N SER A 162 9.31 24.77 -7.04
CA SER A 162 9.41 26.23 -7.09
C SER A 162 10.81 26.72 -7.45
N GLU A 163 11.84 25.88 -7.29
CA GLU A 163 13.21 26.16 -7.73
C GLU A 163 13.32 26.36 -9.26
N LYS A 164 12.50 25.68 -10.07
CA LYS A 164 12.49 25.88 -11.53
C LYS A 164 11.84 27.19 -11.97
N PHE A 165 10.98 27.78 -11.13
CA PHE A 165 10.34 29.06 -11.40
C PHE A 165 11.20 30.26 -10.96
N SER A 166 12.03 30.11 -9.92
CA SER A 166 12.98 31.15 -9.50
C SER A 166 14.13 31.38 -10.50
N ASP A 167 14.48 30.36 -11.29
CA ASP A 167 15.47 30.48 -12.37
C ASP A 167 14.90 31.06 -13.68
N PHE A 168 13.57 31.20 -13.77
CA PHE A 168 12.94 31.89 -14.89
C PHE A 168 13.07 33.40 -14.70
N LYS A 169 14.21 33.98 -15.07
CA LYS A 169 14.31 35.41 -15.37
C LYS A 169 13.71 35.64 -16.75
N PRO A 170 12.50 36.21 -16.89
CA PRO A 170 12.00 36.56 -18.19
C PRO A 170 12.95 37.60 -18.78
N ASN A 171 13.47 37.33 -19.98
CA ASN A 171 14.38 38.21 -20.69
C ASN A 171 13.58 39.37 -21.29
N ILE A 172 12.95 40.17 -20.43
CA ILE A 172 12.23 41.39 -20.82
C ILE A 172 13.31 42.44 -21.03
N LYS A 173 13.84 42.51 -22.25
CA LYS A 173 14.40 43.76 -22.75
C LYS A 173 13.24 44.74 -22.84
N LEU A 174 13.04 45.50 -21.77
CA LEU A 174 12.26 46.73 -21.83
C LEU A 174 12.97 47.61 -22.85
N PHE A 175 12.32 47.84 -23.99
CA PHE A 175 12.72 48.86 -24.93
C PHE A 175 12.53 50.21 -24.24
N SER A 176 13.62 50.77 -23.74
CA SER A 176 13.73 52.19 -23.43
C SER A 176 14.71 52.78 -24.44
N ASP A 177 14.18 53.22 -25.57
CA ASP A 177 14.73 54.32 -26.36
C ASP A 177 13.77 55.51 -26.19
#